data_AF-A0A7C7ZHM2-F1
#
_entry.id   AF-A0A7C7ZHM2-F1
#
_cell.length_a   1.000
_cell.length_b   1.000
_cell.length_c   1.000
_cell.angle_alpha   90.00
_cell.angle_beta   90.00
_cell.angle_gamma   90.00
#
_symmetry.space_group_name_H-M   'P 1'
#
loop_
_entity.id
_entity.type
_entity.pdbx_description
1 polymer ?
#
loop_
_entity_poly.entity_id
_entity_poly.type
_entity_poly.pdbx_seq_one_letter_code
_entity_poly.pdbx_strand_id
1 'polypeptide(L)'
;MNSTGDPLVGRHLRVGWWGLLLFLTMGGGLEILHGLKLGFYVDVASDTRRLLWTLAHAHGSLLAMIHIGFATTLSLAPNWSGSRRDNASRNLILSLFLIPGGFFLGGLFIHRGDPGLGIFLLPIGFAFLFLAVWRTAQAMSAQGHEQ
;
A
#
# COMPACT_ATOMS: atom_id res chain seq x y z
N MET A 1 -10.73 -34.41 0.66
CA MET A 1 -10.94 -33.08 1.29
C MET A 1 -9.61 -32.33 1.29
N ASN A 2 -9.43 -31.40 0.34
CA ASN A 2 -8.67 -30.18 0.59
C ASN A 2 -9.14 -29.14 -0.43
N SER A 3 -10.17 -28.39 -0.04
CA SER A 3 -10.73 -27.28 -0.79
C SER A 3 -9.69 -26.16 -0.76
N THR A 4 -8.76 -26.14 -1.71
CA THR A 4 -7.80 -25.02 -1.78
C THR A 4 -8.59 -23.78 -2.13
N GLY A 5 -8.84 -22.93 -1.13
CA GLY A 5 -9.49 -21.63 -1.31
C GLY A 5 -8.80 -20.81 -2.41
N ASP A 6 -9.53 -19.84 -2.95
CA ASP A 6 -9.07 -18.99 -4.05
C ASP A 6 -7.61 -18.52 -3.84
N PRO A 7 -6.67 -18.86 -4.74
CA PRO A 7 -5.26 -18.52 -4.58
C PRO A 7 -5.00 -17.02 -4.40
N LEU A 8 -5.88 -16.17 -4.95
CA LEU A 8 -5.78 -14.71 -4.78
C LEU A 8 -6.08 -14.31 -3.33
N VAL A 9 -7.08 -14.92 -2.68
CA VAL A 9 -7.42 -14.65 -1.27
C VAL A 9 -6.20 -14.93 -0.39
N GLY A 10 -5.61 -16.13 -0.53
CA GLY A 10 -4.42 -16.50 0.23
C GLY A 10 -3.19 -15.63 -0.05
N ARG A 11 -3.04 -15.14 -1.29
CA ARG A 11 -1.98 -14.18 -1.65
C ARG A 11 -2.20 -12.84 -0.96
N HIS A 12 -3.39 -12.25 -1.07
CA HIS A 12 -3.66 -10.93 -0.53
C HIS A 12 -3.68 -10.90 0.99
N LEU A 13 -4.12 -11.97 1.67
CA LEU A 13 -3.97 -12.10 3.11
C LEU A 13 -2.50 -12.12 3.53
N ARG A 14 -1.65 -12.92 2.89
CA ARG A 14 -0.22 -12.95 3.19
C ARG A 14 0.44 -11.60 2.94
N VAL A 15 0.21 -11.00 1.77
CA VAL A 15 0.77 -9.68 1.43
C VAL A 15 0.28 -8.61 2.41
N GLY A 16 -1.01 -8.60 2.75
CA GLY A 16 -1.60 -7.65 3.68
C GLY A 16 -1.01 -7.78 5.09
N TRP A 17 -0.97 -8.98 5.66
CA TRP A 17 -0.42 -9.18 7.01
C TRP A 17 1.09 -8.95 7.10
N TRP A 18 1.87 -9.42 6.13
CA TRP A 18 3.32 -9.15 6.11
C TRP A 18 3.62 -7.67 5.86
N GLY A 19 2.85 -7.02 4.97
CA GLY A 19 2.94 -5.58 4.76
C GLY A 19 2.60 -4.80 6.03
N LEU A 20 1.53 -5.19 6.73
CA LEU A 20 1.11 -4.53 7.96
C LEU A 20 2.18 -4.67 9.04
N LEU A 21 2.74 -5.88 9.23
CA LEU A 21 3.87 -6.09 10.14
C LEU A 21 5.04 -5.18 9.80
N LEU A 22 5.48 -5.17 8.53
CA LEU A 22 6.57 -4.33 8.06
C LEU A 22 6.34 -2.85 8.34
N PHE A 23 5.18 -2.32 7.94
CA PHE A 23 4.91 -0.88 8.07
C PHE A 23 4.65 -0.48 9.51
N LEU A 24 4.00 -1.30 10.35
CA LEU A 24 3.89 -1.01 11.79
C LEU A 24 5.27 -1.02 12.47
N THR A 25 6.14 -1.96 12.14
CA THR A 25 7.53 -1.96 12.63
C THR A 25 8.28 -0.72 12.18
N MET A 26 8.12 -0.30 10.91
CA MET A 26 8.68 0.95 10.42
C MET A 26 8.16 2.15 11.23
N GLY A 27 6.85 2.25 11.45
CA GLY A 27 6.24 3.33 12.23
C GLY A 27 6.77 3.38 13.67
N GLY A 28 6.84 2.24 14.36
CA GLY A 28 7.48 2.15 15.67
C GLY A 28 8.96 2.56 15.64
N GLY A 29 9.69 2.22 14.57
CA GLY A 29 11.03 2.71 14.34
C GLY A 29 11.09 4.23 14.24
N LEU A 30 10.21 4.87 13.46
CA LEU A 30 10.12 6.32 13.33
C LEU A 30 9.83 7.00 14.67
N GLU A 31 8.94 6.43 15.49
CA GLU A 31 8.65 6.93 16.84
C GLU A 31 9.86 6.80 17.77
N ILE A 32 10.63 5.72 17.68
CA ILE A 32 11.89 5.55 18.43
C ILE A 32 12.91 6.61 17.99
N LEU A 33 13.09 6.83 16.68
CA LEU A 33 13.99 7.88 16.18
C LEU A 33 13.59 9.26 16.72
N HIS A 34 12.29 9.52 16.78
CA HIS A 34 11.73 10.75 17.31
C HIS A 34 11.95 10.89 18.83
N GLY A 35 11.62 9.85 19.60
CA GLY A 35 11.75 9.82 21.05
C GLY A 35 13.20 9.90 21.54
N LEU A 36 14.13 9.27 20.82
CA LEU A 36 15.58 9.37 21.08
C LEU A 36 16.22 10.67 20.55
N LYS A 37 15.44 11.52 19.88
CA LYS A 37 15.90 12.81 19.31
C LYS A 37 17.14 12.67 18.43
N LEU A 38 17.17 11.65 17.57
CA LEU A 38 18.30 11.45 16.66
C LEU A 38 18.29 12.55 15.58
N GLY A 39 19.33 13.39 15.57
CA GLY A 39 19.38 14.63 14.75
C GLY A 39 19.13 14.40 13.25
N PHE A 40 19.59 13.28 12.70
CA PHE A 40 19.33 12.91 11.30
C PHE A 40 17.83 12.80 10.94
N TYR A 41 16.95 12.68 11.94
CA TYR A 41 15.49 12.55 11.77
C TYR A 41 14.71 13.74 12.36
N VAL A 42 15.16 14.30 13.50
CA VAL A 42 14.42 15.36 14.21
C VAL A 42 14.90 16.78 13.94
N ASP A 43 16.10 16.96 13.40
CA ASP A 43 16.60 18.31 13.07
C ASP A 43 15.73 18.97 12.00
N VAL A 44 15.70 20.31 11.99
CA VAL A 44 14.89 21.10 11.04
C VAL A 44 15.25 20.80 9.58
N ALA A 45 16.54 20.52 9.31
CA ALA A 45 16.99 20.13 7.98
C ALA A 45 16.38 18.79 7.49
N SER A 46 15.80 18.00 8.40
CA SER A 46 15.23 16.68 8.16
C SER A 46 13.70 16.70 8.07
N ASP A 47 13.06 17.86 8.03
CA ASP A 47 11.59 18.00 7.97
C ASP A 47 10.98 17.23 6.80
N THR A 48 11.54 17.38 5.61
CA THR A 48 11.10 16.65 4.41
C THR A 48 11.30 15.15 4.55
N ARG A 49 12.39 14.69 5.18
CA ARG A 49 12.66 13.27 5.44
C ARG A 49 11.60 12.69 6.35
N ARG A 50 11.35 13.39 7.46
CA ARG A 50 10.40 13.00 8.48
C ARG A 50 8.99 12.93 7.89
N LEU A 51 8.57 13.95 7.14
CA LEU A 51 7.29 13.94 6.44
C LEU A 51 7.16 12.74 5.49
N LEU A 52 8.14 12.55 4.61
CA LEU A 52 8.06 11.50 3.59
C LEU A 52 8.11 10.09 4.21
N TRP A 53 8.92 9.87 5.24
CA TRP A 53 8.97 8.58 5.93
C TRP A 53 7.68 8.29 6.71
N THR A 54 7.08 9.30 7.35
CA THR A 54 5.74 9.18 7.94
C THR A 54 4.69 8.84 6.88
N LEU A 55 4.72 9.49 5.71
CA LEU A 55 3.81 9.18 4.61
C LEU A 55 4.02 7.78 4.05
N ALA A 56 5.27 7.30 3.96
CA ALA A 56 5.59 5.94 3.57
C ALA A 56 4.99 4.91 4.53
N HIS A 57 5.20 5.09 5.84
CA HIS A 57 4.59 4.26 6.88
C HIS A 57 3.06 4.27 6.80
N ALA A 58 2.44 5.47 6.72
CA ALA A 58 1.00 5.63 6.74
C ALA A 58 0.34 4.98 5.50
N HIS A 59 0.82 5.27 4.30
CA HIS A 59 0.28 4.70 3.07
C HIS A 59 0.57 3.20 2.97
N GLY A 60 1.74 2.75 3.41
CA GLY A 60 2.06 1.33 3.46
C GLY A 60 1.11 0.54 4.37
N SER A 61 0.82 1.07 5.57
CA SER A 61 -0.13 0.47 6.52
C SER A 61 -1.56 0.45 5.95
N LEU A 62 -2.01 1.56 5.35
CA LEU A 62 -3.31 1.66 4.70
C LEU A 62 -3.43 0.65 3.54
N LEU A 63 -2.43 0.58 2.66
CA LEU A 63 -2.42 -0.35 1.53
C LEU A 63 -2.38 -1.81 2.00
N ALA A 64 -1.61 -2.12 3.04
CA ALA A 64 -1.64 -3.44 3.66
C ALA A 64 -3.05 -3.81 4.16
N MET A 65 -3.77 -2.87 4.77
CA MET A 65 -5.17 -3.07 5.17
C MET A 65 -6.10 -3.24 3.96
N ILE A 66 -5.89 -2.46 2.89
CA ILE A 66 -6.64 -2.60 1.62
C ILE A 66 -6.42 -4.00 1.02
N HIS A 67 -5.23 -4.59 1.14
CA HIS A 67 -5.00 -5.97 0.71
C HIS A 67 -5.85 -6.98 1.49
N ILE A 68 -5.97 -6.83 2.80
CA ILE A 68 -6.84 -7.67 3.64
C ILE A 68 -8.31 -7.47 3.21
N GLY A 69 -8.74 -6.21 3.07
CA GLY A 69 -10.08 -5.89 2.58
C GLY A 69 -10.37 -6.47 1.20
N PHE A 70 -9.41 -6.43 0.29
CA PHE A 70 -9.53 -7.03 -1.05
C PHE A 70 -9.67 -8.55 -1.01
N ALA A 71 -8.94 -9.23 -0.12
CA ALA A 71 -9.11 -10.67 0.10
C ALA A 71 -10.53 -11.01 0.62
N THR A 72 -11.08 -10.18 1.50
CA THR A 72 -12.47 -10.30 1.95
C THR A 72 -13.44 -10.07 0.80
N THR A 73 -13.23 -9.03 -0.02
CA THR A 73 -14.04 -8.76 -1.20
C THR A 73 -14.05 -9.95 -2.16
N LEU A 74 -12.89 -10.54 -2.47
CA LEU A 74 -12.80 -11.72 -3.33
C LEU A 74 -13.60 -12.90 -2.78
N SER A 75 -13.58 -13.11 -1.47
CA SER A 75 -14.33 -14.19 -0.81
C SER A 75 -15.84 -13.98 -0.86
N LEU A 76 -16.29 -12.72 -0.85
CA LEU A 76 -17.72 -12.35 -0.92
C LEU A 76 -18.24 -12.23 -2.36
N ALA A 77 -17.36 -12.27 -3.35
CA ALA A 77 -17.65 -11.97 -4.75
C ALA A 77 -17.29 -13.15 -5.69
N PRO A 78 -17.87 -14.35 -5.52
CA PRO A 78 -17.46 -15.55 -6.27
C PRO A 78 -17.66 -15.42 -7.78
N ASN A 79 -18.62 -14.61 -8.23
CA ASN A 79 -18.93 -14.41 -9.65
C ASN A 79 -18.06 -13.35 -10.33
N TRP A 80 -17.12 -12.72 -9.61
CA TRP A 80 -16.27 -11.71 -10.22
C TRP A 80 -15.28 -12.34 -11.21
N SER A 81 -15.44 -11.98 -12.50
CA SER A 81 -14.60 -12.42 -13.62
C SER A 81 -13.09 -12.47 -13.30
N GLY A 82 -12.48 -13.63 -13.54
CA GLY A 82 -11.07 -13.95 -13.28
C GLY A 82 -10.08 -12.90 -13.82
N SER A 83 -10.16 -12.57 -15.10
CA SER A 83 -9.22 -11.61 -15.71
C SER A 83 -9.34 -10.19 -15.14
N ARG A 84 -10.54 -9.76 -14.71
CA ARG A 84 -10.74 -8.42 -14.12
C ARG A 84 -10.19 -8.36 -12.70
N ARG A 85 -10.45 -9.38 -11.88
CA ARG A 85 -9.91 -9.47 -10.51
C ARG A 85 -8.40 -9.68 -10.48
N ASP A 86 -7.82 -10.41 -11.44
CA ASP A 86 -6.36 -10.58 -11.57
C ASP A 86 -5.66 -9.25 -11.87
N ASN A 87 -6.24 -8.45 -12.76
CA ASN A 87 -5.73 -7.11 -13.05
C ASN A 87 -5.83 -6.16 -11.84
N ALA A 88 -6.94 -6.20 -11.09
CA ALA A 88 -7.08 -5.44 -9.85
C ALA A 88 -6.05 -5.88 -8.80
N SER A 89 -5.85 -7.19 -8.66
CA SER A 89 -4.85 -7.80 -7.79
C SER A 89 -3.43 -7.33 -8.11
N ARG A 90 -3.02 -7.41 -9.38
CA ARG A 90 -1.69 -6.94 -9.82
C ARG A 90 -1.50 -5.46 -9.52
N ASN A 91 -2.50 -4.64 -9.82
CA ASN A 91 -2.44 -3.20 -9.59
C ASN A 91 -2.31 -2.85 -8.10
N LEU A 92 -3.00 -3.55 -7.20
CA LEU A 92 -2.83 -3.38 -5.74
C LEU A 92 -1.42 -3.75 -5.28
N ILE A 93 -0.90 -4.88 -5.77
CA ILE A 93 0.47 -5.30 -5.43
C ILE A 93 1.47 -4.23 -5.88
N LEU A 94 1.34 -3.72 -7.11
CA LEU A 94 2.21 -2.66 -7.61
C LEU A 94 2.09 -1.37 -6.79
N SER A 95 0.89 -0.95 -6.41
CA SER A 95 0.71 0.26 -5.61
C SER A 95 1.31 0.12 -4.20
N LEU A 96 1.21 -1.06 -3.58
CA LEU A 96 1.82 -1.36 -2.28
C LEU A 96 3.35 -1.22 -2.30
N PHE A 97 4.01 -1.44 -3.44
CA PHE A 97 5.46 -1.19 -3.55
C PHE A 97 5.77 0.26 -3.94
N LEU A 98 5.08 0.78 -4.97
CA LEU A 98 5.43 2.07 -5.58
C LEU A 98 5.12 3.26 -4.68
N ILE A 99 4.00 3.25 -3.96
CA ILE A 99 3.60 4.40 -3.13
C ILE A 99 4.49 4.54 -1.90
N PRO A 100 4.54 3.56 -0.96
CA PRO A 100 5.38 3.71 0.22
C PRO A 100 6.87 3.69 -0.16
N GLY A 101 7.28 2.94 -1.19
CA GLY A 101 8.64 2.97 -1.72
C GLY A 101 9.00 4.36 -2.27
N GLY A 102 8.11 5.00 -3.03
CA GLY A 102 8.33 6.35 -3.56
C GLY A 102 8.50 7.40 -2.47
N PHE A 103 7.65 7.36 -1.45
CA PHE A 103 7.80 8.21 -0.26
C PHE A 103 9.12 7.93 0.47
N PHE A 104 9.44 6.67 0.77
CA PHE A 104 10.65 6.32 1.50
C PHE A 104 11.92 6.74 0.74
N LEU A 105 12.02 6.39 -0.54
CA LEU A 105 13.14 6.75 -1.41
C LEU A 105 13.23 8.27 -1.63
N GLY A 106 12.09 8.96 -1.74
CA GLY A 106 12.04 10.43 -1.79
C GLY A 106 12.64 11.09 -0.53
N GLY A 107 12.55 10.43 0.63
CA GLY A 107 13.13 10.91 1.88
C GLY A 107 14.62 10.61 2.08
N LEU A 108 15.27 9.82 1.21
CA LEU A 108 16.69 9.47 1.37
C LEU A 108 17.63 10.63 1.03
N PHE A 109 17.43 11.24 -0.14
CA PHE A 109 18.31 12.27 -0.72
C PHE A 109 17.55 13.58 -0.96
N ILE A 110 17.54 14.46 0.04
CA ILE A 110 16.82 15.74 0.01
C ILE A 110 17.73 16.85 -0.52
N HIS A 111 17.22 17.66 -1.44
CA HIS A 111 17.96 18.74 -2.04
C HIS A 111 17.24 20.06 -1.77
N ARG A 112 17.82 20.94 -0.95
CA ARG A 112 17.23 22.25 -0.58
C ARG A 112 15.79 22.15 -0.03
N GLY A 113 15.47 21.07 0.66
CA GLY A 113 14.12 20.81 1.20
C GLY A 113 13.21 20.04 0.25
N ASP A 114 13.58 19.84 -1.02
CA ASP A 114 12.80 19.08 -1.98
C ASP A 114 13.01 17.56 -1.85
N PRO A 115 11.96 16.75 -2.11
CA PRO A 115 12.08 15.29 -2.13
C PRO A 115 13.08 14.83 -3.21
N GLY A 116 13.74 13.71 -2.94
CA GLY A 116 14.56 13.02 -3.94
C GLY A 116 13.74 12.38 -5.07
N LEU A 117 14.44 11.85 -6.07
CA LEU A 117 13.86 11.29 -7.30
C LEU A 117 12.84 10.15 -7.08
N GLY A 118 12.87 9.49 -5.92
CA GLY A 118 11.89 8.47 -5.54
C GLY A 118 10.43 8.96 -5.61
N ILE A 119 10.20 10.27 -5.47
CA ILE A 119 8.86 10.86 -5.54
C ILE A 119 8.16 10.63 -6.88
N PHE A 120 8.91 10.42 -7.98
CA PHE A 120 8.34 10.14 -9.30
C PHE A 120 7.66 8.76 -9.40
N LEU A 121 7.85 7.88 -8.42
CA LEU A 121 7.10 6.63 -8.33
C LEU A 121 5.65 6.85 -7.89
N LEU A 122 5.35 7.95 -7.19
CA LEU A 122 4.03 8.19 -6.61
C LEU A 122 2.92 8.30 -7.67
N PRO A 123 3.03 9.12 -8.73
CA PRO A 123 1.98 9.22 -9.73
C PRO A 123 1.64 7.87 -10.38
N ILE A 124 2.66 7.06 -10.64
CA ILE A 124 2.51 5.71 -11.21
C ILE A 124 1.81 4.78 -10.21
N GLY A 125 2.25 4.79 -8.95
CA GLY A 125 1.65 3.99 -7.88
C GLY A 125 0.19 4.36 -7.61
N PHE A 126 -0.14 5.65 -7.56
CA PHE A 126 -1.51 6.12 -7.39
C PHE A 126 -2.39 5.80 -8.60
N ALA A 127 -1.86 5.84 -9.83
CA ALA A 127 -2.61 5.40 -11.01
C ALA A 127 -2.98 3.91 -10.93
N PHE A 128 -2.05 3.04 -10.48
CA PHE A 128 -2.36 1.64 -10.25
C PHE A 128 -3.40 1.45 -9.14
N LEU A 129 -3.25 2.14 -8.01
CA LEU A 129 -4.21 2.09 -6.91
C LEU A 129 -5.61 2.49 -7.37
N PHE A 130 -5.71 3.63 -8.07
CA PHE A 130 -6.97 4.13 -8.62
C PHE A 130 -7.63 3.09 -9.52
N LEU A 131 -6.89 2.53 -10.48
CA LEU A 131 -7.40 1.51 -11.39
C LEU A 131 -7.82 0.22 -10.67
N ALA A 132 -7.14 -0.16 -9.59
CA ALA A 132 -7.54 -1.32 -8.80
C ALA A 132 -8.84 -1.07 -8.05
N VAL A 133 -8.93 0.04 -7.31
CA VAL A 133 -10.11 0.41 -6.53
C VAL A 133 -11.32 0.63 -7.44
N TRP A 134 -11.15 1.32 -8.56
CA TRP A 134 -12.20 1.54 -9.57
C TRP A 134 -12.77 0.22 -10.12
N ARG A 135 -11.93 -0.78 -10.39
CA ARG A 135 -12.38 -2.10 -10.86
C ARG A 135 -13.10 -2.90 -9.79
N THR A 136 -12.59 -2.85 -8.55
CA THR A 136 -13.26 -3.47 -7.40
C THR A 136 -14.64 -2.84 -7.17
N ALA A 137 -14.73 -1.51 -7.22
CA ALA A 137 -15.99 -0.79 -7.06
C ALA A 137 -17.01 -1.18 -8.15
N GLN A 138 -16.62 -1.15 -9.43
CA GLN A 138 -17.49 -1.60 -10.52
C GLN A 138 -17.98 -3.05 -10.35
N ALA A 139 -17.12 -3.93 -9.88
CA ALA A 139 -17.49 -5.32 -9.64
C ALA A 139 -18.56 -5.45 -8.53
N MET A 140 -18.44 -4.66 -7.46
CA MET A 140 -19.43 -4.66 -6.38
C MET A 140 -20.76 -4.03 -6.83
N SER A 141 -20.73 -2.99 -7.66
CA SER A 141 -21.95 -2.40 -8.22
C SER A 141 -22.68 -3.36 -9.15
N ALA A 142 -21.97 -4.14 -9.96
CA ALA A 142 -22.58 -5.10 -10.88
C ALA A 142 -23.32 -6.25 -10.15
N GLN A 143 -22.85 -6.66 -8.97
CA GLN A 143 -23.47 -7.74 -8.20
C GLN A 143 -24.82 -7.37 -7.59
N GLY A 144 -25.06 -6.08 -7.30
CA GLY A 144 -26.34 -5.61 -6.78
C GLY A 144 -27.49 -5.65 -7.79
N HIS A 145 -27.21 -5.86 -9.08
CA HIS A 145 -28.21 -5.94 -10.14
C HIS A 145 -28.63 -7.38 -10.49
N GLU A 146 -27.96 -8.40 -9.96
CA GLU A 146 -28.22 -9.82 -10.23
C GLU A 146 -28.94 -10.55 -9.07
N GLN A 147 -29.28 -9.82 -7.99
CA GLN A 147 -30.11 -10.29 -6.88
C GLN A 147 -31.54 -9.79 -7.02
#